data_AF-A0A392RVY1-F1
#
_entry.id   AF-A0A392RVY1-F1
#
_cell.length_a   1.000
_cell.length_b   1.000
_cell.length_c   1.000
_cell.angle_alpha   90.00
_cell.angle_beta   90.00
_cell.angle_gamma   90.00
#
_symmetry.space_group_name_H-M   'P 1'
#
loop_
_entity.id
_entity.type
_entity.pdbx_description
1 polymer ?
#
loop_
_entity_poly.entity_id
_entity_poly.type
_entity_poly.pdbx_seq_one_letter_code
_entity_poly.pdbx_strand_id
1 'polypeptide(L)' 'KSPALTRCANFDYDGVVGSFKSALGEIKEDAETASYDAAVSIDGPTTCDRGLEAEHFVNPQVTALNRQIFLVCQMA' A
#
# COMPACT_ATOMS: atom_id res chain seq x y z
N LYS A 1 17.66 5.36 -12.70
CA LYS A 1 16.27 5.81 -12.40
C LYS A 1 15.35 4.64 -12.70
N SER A 2 14.53 4.21 -11.76
CA SER A 2 13.58 3.08 -11.93
C SER A 2 12.18 3.63 -12.23
N PRO A 3 11.59 3.31 -13.40
CA PRO A 3 10.18 3.60 -13.69
C PRO A 3 9.24 2.98 -12.65
N ALA A 4 9.51 1.75 -12.21
CA ALA A 4 8.75 1.10 -11.14
C ALA A 4 8.79 1.89 -9.83
N LEU A 5 9.96 2.39 -9.41
CA LEU A 5 10.06 3.25 -8.23
C LEU A 5 9.24 4.53 -8.38
N THR A 6 9.23 5.11 -9.58
CA THR A 6 8.42 6.31 -9.88
C THR A 6 6.93 5.99 -9.78
N ARG A 7 6.51 4.81 -10.24
CA ARG A 7 5.13 4.34 -10.13
C ARG A 7 4.74 4.06 -8.68
N CYS A 8 5.60 3.44 -7.89
CA CYS A 8 5.36 3.23 -6.46
C CYS A 8 5.01 4.57 -5.80
N ALA A 9 5.83 5.59 -6.02
CA ALA A 9 5.71 6.90 -5.39
C ALA A 9 4.50 7.73 -5.84
N ASN A 10 4.09 7.60 -7.10
CA ASN A 10 3.10 8.51 -7.72
C ASN A 10 1.76 7.84 -8.07
N PHE A 11 1.59 6.55 -7.75
CA PHE A 11 0.36 5.84 -8.04
C PHE A 11 0.06 4.76 -7.01
N ASP A 12 0.97 3.81 -6.81
CA ASP A 12 0.67 2.65 -5.96
C ASP A 12 0.46 3.08 -4.49
N TYR A 13 1.26 4.03 -3.97
CA TYR A 13 1.09 4.57 -2.62
C TYR A 13 -0.04 5.60 -2.46
N ASP A 14 -0.46 6.27 -3.53
CA ASP A 14 -1.64 7.15 -3.48
C ASP A 14 -2.91 6.33 -3.21
N GLY A 15 -3.00 5.13 -3.81
CA GLY A 15 -4.06 4.16 -3.52
C GLY A 15 -4.09 3.76 -2.04
N VAL A 16 -2.94 3.41 -1.47
CA VAL A 16 -2.80 3.07 -0.03
C VAL A 16 -3.30 4.21 0.86
N VAL A 17 -2.85 5.44 0.60
CA VAL A 17 -3.25 6.61 1.38
C VAL A 17 -4.75 6.89 1.25
N GLY A 18 -5.31 6.72 0.06
CA GLY A 18 -6.74 6.88 -0.19
C GLY A 18 -7.58 5.89 0.61
N SER A 19 -7.25 4.61 0.53
CA SER A 19 -7.95 3.52 1.22
C SER A 19 -7.85 3.66 2.75
N PHE A 20 -6.68 3.97 3.31
CA PHE A 20 -6.59 4.21 4.76
C PHE A 20 -7.34 5.45 5.23
N LYS A 21 -7.45 6.51 4.41
CA LYS A 21 -8.29 7.67 4.73
C LYS A 21 -9.78 7.30 4.72
N SER A 22 -10.20 6.48 3.78
CA SER A 22 -11.56 5.95 3.70
C SER A 22 -11.89 5.13 4.95
N ALA A 23 -11.06 4.14 5.26
CA ALA A 23 -11.19 3.32 6.46
C ALA A 23 -11.27 4.16 7.75
N LEU A 24 -10.42 5.19 7.88
CA LEU A 24 -10.45 6.07 9.05
C LEU A 24 -11.74 6.88 9.15
N GLY A 25 -12.33 7.28 8.02
CA GLY A 25 -13.61 7.99 7.98
C GLY A 25 -14.78 7.11 8.41
N GLU A 26 -14.73 5.82 8.05
CA GLU A 26 -15.84 4.89 8.22
C GLU A 26 -15.80 4.07 9.50
N ILE A 27 -14.65 3.98 10.19
CA ILE A 27 -14.43 3.06 11.33
C ILE A 27 -15.47 3.14 12.46
N LYS A 28 -16.20 4.25 12.60
CA LYS A 28 -17.27 4.42 13.60
C LYS A 28 -18.67 4.17 13.06
N GLU A 29 -18.86 4.24 11.76
CA GLU A 29 -20.16 4.18 11.08
C GLU A 29 -20.38 2.81 10.44
N ASP A 30 -19.34 2.29 9.76
CA ASP A 30 -19.32 1.01 9.08
C ASP A 30 -17.94 0.35 9.26
N ALA A 31 -17.81 -0.43 10.33
CA ALA A 31 -16.56 -1.12 10.64
C ALA A 31 -16.22 -2.21 9.60
N GLU A 32 -17.20 -2.77 8.89
CA GLU A 32 -16.95 -3.79 7.87
C GLU A 32 -16.30 -3.17 6.64
N THR A 33 -16.87 -2.06 6.14
CA THR A 33 -16.28 -1.32 5.01
C THR A 33 -14.93 -0.73 5.39
N ALA A 34 -14.78 -0.21 6.61
CA ALA A 34 -13.49 0.28 7.09
C ALA A 34 -12.41 -0.81 7.15
N SER A 35 -12.75 -2.01 7.62
CA SER A 35 -11.82 -3.15 7.68
C SER A 35 -11.45 -3.60 6.26
N TYR A 36 -12.42 -3.66 5.35
CA TYR A 36 -12.20 -3.97 3.94
C TYR A 36 -11.25 -2.96 3.28
N ASP A 37 -11.49 -1.66 3.44
CA ASP A 37 -10.68 -0.58 2.87
C ASP A 37 -9.23 -0.63 3.38
N ALA A 38 -9.04 -0.86 4.67
CA ALA A 38 -7.72 -1.04 5.24
C ALA A 38 -7.03 -2.32 4.73
N ALA A 39 -7.78 -3.41 4.54
CA ALA A 39 -7.22 -4.66 3.99
C ALA A 39 -6.78 -4.52 2.52
N VAL A 40 -7.60 -3.91 1.65
CA VAL A 40 -7.26 -3.74 0.22
C VAL A 40 -6.08 -2.80 -0.03
N SER A 41 -5.71 -1.99 0.98
CA SER A 41 -4.49 -1.17 0.93
C SER A 41 -3.21 -2.00 0.71
N ILE A 42 -3.27 -3.32 0.88
CA ILE A 42 -2.18 -4.26 0.57
C ILE A 42 -1.82 -4.32 -0.93
N ASP A 43 -2.73 -3.93 -1.82
CA ASP A 43 -2.52 -4.00 -3.27
C ASP A 43 -1.41 -3.04 -3.75
N GLY A 44 -1.30 -1.87 -3.11
CA GLY A 44 -0.26 -0.88 -3.39
C GLY A 44 1.16 -1.42 -3.21
N PRO A 45 1.57 -1.85 -1.99
CA PRO A 45 2.91 -2.39 -1.77
C PRO A 45 3.17 -3.67 -2.58
N THR A 46 2.15 -4.53 -2.77
CA THR A 46 2.27 -5.75 -3.59
C THR A 46 2.57 -5.41 -5.06
N THR A 47 1.86 -4.42 -5.61
CA THR A 47 2.08 -3.96 -6.98
C THR A 47 3.44 -3.29 -7.14
N CYS A 48 3.84 -2.48 -6.16
CA CYS A 48 5.15 -1.83 -6.13
C CYS A 48 6.29 -2.86 -6.10
N ASP A 49 6.26 -3.83 -5.17
CA ASP A 49 7.28 -4.88 -5.06
C ASP A 49 7.42 -5.67 -6.36
N ARG A 50 6.31 -6.08 -6.98
CA ARG A 50 6.31 -6.78 -8.27
C ARG A 50 6.95 -5.94 -9.39
N GLY A 51 6.68 -4.64 -9.41
CA GLY A 51 7.27 -3.72 -10.38
C GLY A 51 8.78 -3.57 -10.21
N LEU A 52 9.24 -3.43 -8.96
CA LEU A 52 10.66 -3.32 -8.62
C LEU A 52 11.41 -4.62 -8.93
N GLU A 53 10.81 -5.78 -8.63
CA GLU A 53 11.37 -7.09 -8.94
C GLU A 53 11.55 -7.29 -10.44
N ALA A 54 10.56 -6.90 -11.26
CA ALA A 54 10.62 -6.98 -12.72
C ALA A 54 11.75 -6.11 -13.33
N GLU A 55 12.17 -5.05 -12.64
CA GLU A 55 13.30 -4.21 -13.03
C GLU A 55 14.64 -4.64 -12.40
N HIS A 56 14.63 -5.72 -11.60
CA HIS A 56 15.76 -6.13 -10.77
C HIS A 56 16.29 -4.98 -9.87
N PHE A 57 15.39 -4.11 -9.43
CA PHE A 57 15.74 -2.93 -8.64
C PHE A 57 15.52 -3.19 -7.15
N VAL A 58 16.60 -3.25 -6.38
CA VAL A 58 16.54 -3.44 -4.93
C VAL A 58 16.63 -2.09 -4.23
N ASN A 59 15.58 -1.71 -3.51
CA ASN A 59 15.59 -0.55 -2.62
C ASN A 59 15.13 -0.96 -1.21
N PRO A 60 16.06 -1.13 -0.27
CA PRO A 60 15.74 -1.59 1.09
C PRO A 60 14.76 -0.68 1.84
N GLN A 61 14.75 0.62 1.56
CA GLN A 61 13.83 1.56 2.22
C GLN A 61 12.40 1.34 1.74
N VAL A 62 12.23 1.10 0.43
CA VAL A 62 10.92 0.78 -0.15
C VAL A 62 10.43 -0.58 0.33
N THR A 63 11.30 -1.58 0.37
CA THR A 63 10.95 -2.90 0.94
C THR A 63 10.52 -2.79 2.40
N ALA A 64 11.21 -1.96 3.20
CA ALA A 64 10.83 -1.73 4.60
C ALA A 64 9.47 -1.03 4.71
N LEU A 65 9.22 -0.02 3.86
CA LEU A 65 7.93 0.67 3.81
C LEU A 65 6.79 -0.28 3.41
N ASN A 66 6.98 -1.11 2.37
CA ASN A 66 5.99 -2.08 1.90
C ASN A 66 5.61 -3.08 3.01
N ARG A 67 6.60 -3.53 3.79
CA ARG A 67 6.35 -4.40 4.96
C ARG A 67 5.58 -3.70 6.07
N GLN A 68 5.84 -2.42 6.32
CA GLN A 68 5.10 -1.64 7.32
C GLN A 68 3.64 -1.48 6.90
N ILE A 69 3.38 -1.16 5.63
CA ILE A 69 2.02 -1.06 5.09
C ILE A 69 1.32 -2.41 5.23
N PHE A 70 1.97 -3.50 4.81
CA PHE A 70 1.43 -4.86 4.90
C PHE A 70 1.03 -5.22 6.34
N LEU A 71 1.89 -4.90 7.33
CA LEU A 71 1.58 -5.13 8.73
C LEU A 71 0.31 -4.36 9.16
N VAL A 72 0.18 -3.10 8.75
CA VAL A 72 -1.01 -2.30 9.08
C VAL A 72 -2.27 -2.91 8.45
N CYS A 73 -2.21 -3.34 7.19
CA CYS A 73 -3.35 -3.99 6.51
C CYS A 73 -3.79 -5.29 7.21
N GLN A 74 -2.87 -6.04 7.82
CA GLN A 74 -3.17 -7.30 8.52
C GLN A 74 -3.78 -7.12 9.92
N MET A 75 -3.70 -5.91 10.47
CA MET A 75 -4.33 -5.57 11.75
C MET A 75 -5.77 -5.07 11.59
N ALA A 76 -6.20 -4.83 10.35
CA ALA A 76 -7.55 -4.42 10.01
C ALA A 76 -8.56 -5.55 10.21
#